data_AF-A0A5N6PE59-F1
#
_entry.id   AF-A0A5N6PE59-F1
#
_cell.length_a   1.000
_cell.length_b   1.000
_cell.length_c   1.000
_cell.angle_alpha   90.00
_cell.angle_beta   90.00
_cell.angle_gamma   90.00
#
_symmetry.space_group_name_H-M   'P 1'
#
loop_
_entity.id
_entity.type
_entity.pdbx_description
1 polymer ?
#
loop_
_entity_poly.entity_id
_entity_poly.type
_entity_poly.pdbx_seq_one_letter_code
_entity_poly.pdbx_strand_id
1 'polypeptide(L)'
;MGKRVGIIFIFLLAASFACDARDLTATLKSKCITLVDYYAPLFFFEISTIQPEDFCGKVNLCKEIVAYAREFSQNSCDVCNLAVSEIITLLKDPDNQLEILELLLKQCKSVEKYLPKCKVLVFEYAPLILSNAEQFLEKEDICTKLHACETYGSIQEASLVSDN
;
A
#
# COMPACT_ATOMS: atom_id res chain seq x y z
N MET A 1 -1.70 -52.26 -26.55
CA MET A 1 -2.65 -51.98 -25.45
C MET A 1 -2.35 -50.71 -24.64
N GLY A 2 -1.27 -49.95 -24.91
CA GLY A 2 -0.92 -48.75 -24.14
C GLY A 2 -1.71 -47.46 -24.44
N LYS A 3 -2.40 -47.35 -25.57
CA LYS A 3 -3.15 -46.12 -25.93
C LYS A 3 -4.53 -46.00 -25.30
N ARG A 4 -5.15 -47.12 -24.84
CA ARG A 4 -6.47 -47.11 -24.18
C ARG A 4 -6.38 -46.84 -22.68
N VAL A 5 -5.28 -47.26 -22.04
CA VAL A 5 -5.02 -46.99 -20.61
C VAL A 5 -4.74 -45.50 -20.37
N GLY A 6 -4.08 -44.81 -21.31
CA GLY A 6 -3.84 -43.36 -21.23
C GLY A 6 -5.14 -42.53 -21.27
N ILE A 7 -6.14 -42.94 -22.04
CA ILE A 7 -7.44 -42.25 -22.10
C ILE A 7 -8.19 -42.42 -20.77
N ILE A 8 -8.16 -43.63 -20.18
CA ILE A 8 -8.82 -43.90 -18.88
C ILE A 8 -8.16 -43.08 -17.75
N PHE A 9 -6.83 -42.93 -17.75
CA PHE A 9 -6.13 -42.05 -16.80
C PHE A 9 -6.50 -40.57 -16.98
N ILE A 10 -6.68 -40.09 -18.22
CA ILE A 10 -7.13 -38.73 -18.50
C ILE A 10 -8.58 -38.51 -18.04
N PHE A 11 -9.48 -39.48 -18.24
CA PHE A 11 -10.86 -39.40 -17.75
C PHE A 11 -10.95 -39.47 -16.21
N LEU A 12 -10.11 -40.28 -15.55
CA LEU A 12 -10.03 -40.35 -14.08
C LEU A 12 -9.41 -39.08 -13.47
N LEU A 13 -8.43 -38.47 -14.14
CA LEU A 13 -7.89 -37.16 -13.75
C LEU A 13 -8.90 -36.03 -13.97
N ALA A 14 -9.69 -36.07 -15.05
CA ALA A 14 -10.74 -35.08 -15.33
C ALA A 14 -11.93 -35.18 -14.36
N ALA A 15 -12.33 -36.40 -13.96
CA ALA A 15 -13.38 -36.60 -12.96
C ALA A 15 -12.91 -36.19 -11.55
N SER A 16 -11.61 -36.34 -11.24
CA SER A 16 -11.03 -35.85 -9.99
C SER A 16 -10.88 -34.31 -9.99
N PHE A 17 -10.60 -33.69 -11.14
CA PHE A 17 -10.52 -32.22 -11.29
C PHE A 17 -11.89 -31.54 -11.35
N ALA A 18 -12.97 -32.28 -11.63
CA ALA A 18 -14.34 -31.77 -11.59
C ALA A 18 -14.91 -31.65 -10.16
N CYS A 19 -14.19 -32.15 -9.14
CA CYS A 19 -14.68 -32.20 -7.76
C CYS A 19 -13.94 -31.33 -6.75
N ASP A 20 -13.00 -30.45 -7.12
CA ASP A 20 -12.36 -29.57 -6.11
C ASP A 20 -12.38 -28.07 -6.46
N ALA A 21 -13.40 -27.42 -5.90
CA ALA A 21 -13.31 -26.13 -5.21
C ALA A 21 -13.25 -24.80 -6.00
N ARG A 22 -14.09 -24.57 -7.02
CA ARG A 22 -14.33 -23.18 -7.49
C ARG A 22 -15.76 -22.74 -7.77
N ASP A 23 -16.76 -23.50 -7.36
CA ASP A 23 -18.13 -23.01 -7.42
C ASP A 23 -18.86 -23.19 -6.09
N LEU A 24 -18.31 -22.54 -5.06
CA LEU A 24 -19.11 -22.11 -3.92
C LEU A 24 -20.11 -21.09 -4.46
N THR A 25 -21.22 -21.64 -4.93
CA THR A 25 -22.38 -21.07 -5.63
C THR A 25 -22.44 -19.54 -5.64
N ALA A 26 -22.63 -18.96 -6.83
CA ALA A 26 -22.94 -17.53 -7.02
C ALA A 26 -24.02 -17.01 -6.04
N THR A 27 -24.95 -17.88 -5.63
CA THR A 27 -25.97 -17.62 -4.61
C THR A 27 -25.39 -17.42 -3.20
N LEU A 28 -24.42 -18.22 -2.75
CA LEU A 28 -23.74 -18.04 -1.46
C LEU A 28 -22.86 -16.78 -1.48
N LYS A 29 -22.17 -16.52 -2.60
CA LYS A 29 -21.43 -15.26 -2.78
C LYS A 29 -22.35 -14.05 -2.66
N SER A 30 -23.50 -14.06 -3.35
CA SER A 30 -24.49 -12.99 -3.27
C SER A 30 -25.06 -12.82 -1.85
N LYS A 31 -25.44 -13.92 -1.19
CA LYS A 31 -25.94 -13.87 0.20
C LYS A 31 -24.88 -13.37 1.19
N CYS A 32 -23.62 -13.77 1.02
CA CYS A 32 -22.50 -13.28 1.82
C CYS A 32 -22.32 -11.76 1.64
N ILE A 33 -22.30 -11.28 0.38
CA ILE A 33 -22.20 -9.85 0.07
C ILE A 33 -23.36 -9.07 0.72
N THR A 34 -24.60 -9.54 0.57
CA THR A 34 -25.76 -8.88 1.18
C THR A 34 -25.69 -8.80 2.71
N LEU A 35 -25.16 -9.84 3.37
CA LEU A 35 -24.98 -9.82 4.83
C LEU A 35 -23.87 -8.84 5.22
N VAL A 36 -22.74 -8.85 4.51
CA VAL A 36 -21.65 -7.89 4.75
C VAL A 36 -22.14 -6.46 4.54
N ASP A 37 -22.86 -6.18 3.46
CA ASP A 37 -23.40 -4.85 3.14
C ASP A 37 -24.37 -4.34 4.22
N TYR A 38 -25.13 -5.24 4.86
CA TYR A 38 -26.06 -4.88 5.92
C TYR A 38 -25.36 -4.69 7.28
N TYR A 39 -24.49 -5.63 7.67
CA TYR A 39 -23.89 -5.63 9.00
C TYR A 39 -22.63 -4.77 9.11
N ALA A 40 -21.86 -4.60 8.03
CA ALA A 40 -20.63 -3.82 8.08
C ALA A 40 -20.88 -2.35 8.48
N PRO A 41 -21.87 -1.62 7.92
CA PRO A 41 -22.14 -0.24 8.33
C PRO A 41 -22.53 -0.12 9.81
N LEU A 42 -23.33 -1.07 10.34
CA LEU A 42 -23.73 -1.10 11.75
C LEU A 42 -22.54 -1.36 12.67
N PHE A 43 -21.66 -2.29 12.27
CA PHE A 43 -20.43 -2.57 12.98
C PHE A 43 -19.46 -1.38 12.96
N PHE A 44 -19.30 -0.72 11.81
CA PHE A 44 -18.47 0.48 11.69
C PHE A 44 -19.05 1.66 12.48
N PHE A 45 -20.37 1.79 12.54
CA PHE A 45 -21.03 2.78 13.39
C PHE A 45 -20.70 2.54 14.86
N GLU A 46 -20.82 1.31 15.36
CA GLU A 46 -20.43 0.97 16.73
C GLU A 46 -18.93 1.20 16.99
N ILE A 47 -18.04 0.78 16.08
CA ILE A 47 -16.60 1.03 16.20
C ILE A 47 -16.29 2.52 16.23
N SER A 48 -17.01 3.36 15.47
CA SER A 48 -16.79 4.80 15.44
C SER A 48 -17.08 5.49 16.78
N THR A 49 -17.80 4.82 17.68
CA THR A 49 -18.03 5.30 19.05
C THR A 49 -16.88 4.96 20.01
N ILE A 50 -15.94 4.11 19.59
CA ILE A 50 -14.79 3.68 20.37
C ILE A 50 -13.58 4.55 19.99
N GLN A 51 -12.84 5.04 21.00
CA GLN A 51 -11.58 5.73 20.73
C GLN A 51 -10.57 4.77 20.08
N PRO A 52 -9.83 5.20 19.04
CA PRO A 52 -8.86 4.35 18.36
C PRO A 52 -7.84 3.69 19.31
N GLU A 53 -7.43 4.39 20.37
CA GLU A 53 -6.47 3.92 21.38
C GLU A 53 -7.07 2.79 22.22
N ASP A 54 -8.31 2.96 22.67
CA ASP A 54 -9.03 1.96 23.48
C ASP A 54 -9.34 0.71 22.65
N PHE A 55 -9.75 0.90 21.40
CA PHE A 55 -9.96 -0.20 20.46
C PHE A 55 -8.65 -0.95 20.25
N CYS A 56 -7.59 -0.23 19.86
CA CYS A 56 -6.27 -0.78 19.59
C CYS A 56 -5.67 -1.56 20.77
N GLY A 57 -5.86 -1.06 22.00
CA GLY A 57 -5.47 -1.76 23.22
C GLY A 57 -6.30 -3.02 23.46
N LYS A 58 -7.62 -2.94 23.32
CA LYS A 58 -8.56 -4.03 23.61
C LYS A 58 -8.42 -5.22 22.66
N VAL A 59 -8.11 -4.97 21.39
CA VAL A 59 -7.84 -6.02 20.40
C VAL A 59 -6.36 -6.36 20.24
N ASN A 60 -5.50 -5.90 21.17
CA ASN A 60 -4.03 -6.11 21.17
C ASN A 60 -3.28 -5.65 19.89
N LEU A 61 -3.95 -4.93 18.99
CA LEU A 61 -3.32 -4.37 17.79
C LEU A 61 -2.21 -3.38 18.13
N CYS A 62 -2.31 -2.70 19.28
CA CYS A 62 -1.26 -1.78 19.72
C CYS A 62 0.07 -2.49 19.95
N LYS A 63 0.07 -3.75 20.40
CA LYS A 63 1.32 -4.51 20.56
C LYS A 63 1.89 -4.98 19.24
N GLU A 64 1.06 -5.41 18.29
CA GLU A 64 1.52 -5.86 16.96
C GLU A 64 2.00 -4.69 16.11
N ILE A 65 1.29 -3.56 16.10
CA ILE A 65 1.70 -2.35 15.37
C ILE A 65 3.01 -1.82 15.95
N VAL A 66 3.14 -1.78 17.29
CA VAL A 66 4.39 -1.38 17.95
C VAL A 66 5.50 -2.40 17.71
N ALA A 67 5.21 -3.70 17.65
CA ALA A 67 6.21 -4.73 17.33
C ALA A 67 6.70 -4.62 15.88
N TYR A 68 5.79 -4.42 14.92
CA TYR A 68 6.11 -4.19 13.51
C TYR A 68 6.91 -2.90 13.32
N ALA A 69 6.50 -1.82 14.01
CA ALA A 69 7.24 -0.56 14.03
C ALA A 69 8.63 -0.73 14.66
N ARG A 70 8.76 -1.54 15.73
CA ARG A 70 10.05 -1.86 16.35
C ARG A 70 10.95 -2.73 15.48
N GLU A 71 10.39 -3.66 14.72
CA GLU A 71 11.14 -4.49 13.77
C GLU A 71 11.68 -3.63 12.61
N PHE A 72 10.92 -2.61 12.18
CA PHE A 72 11.39 -1.58 11.25
C PHE A 72 12.40 -0.59 11.90
N SER A 73 12.31 -0.38 13.21
CA SER A 73 13.00 0.71 13.93
C SER A 73 14.52 0.62 14.03
N GLN A 74 15.13 -0.58 13.88
CA GLN A 74 16.57 -0.74 14.12
C GLN A 74 17.41 0.14 13.19
N ASN A 75 16.89 0.49 11.99
CA ASN A 75 17.52 1.46 11.06
C ASN A 75 16.47 2.29 10.29
N SER A 76 15.24 2.46 10.79
CA SER A 76 14.14 3.11 10.04
C SER A 76 14.48 4.53 9.62
N CYS A 77 15.18 5.26 10.49
CA CYS A 77 15.59 6.64 10.24
C CYS A 77 16.61 6.71 9.10
N ASP A 78 17.65 5.87 9.14
CA ASP A 78 18.71 5.84 8.13
C ASP A 78 18.17 5.40 6.76
N VAL A 79 17.31 4.37 6.74
CA VAL A 79 16.67 3.91 5.50
C VAL A 79 15.77 4.99 4.92
N CYS A 80 14.99 5.69 5.76
CA CYS A 80 14.17 6.79 5.30
C CYS A 80 15.03 7.93 4.73
N ASN A 81 16.07 8.36 5.44
CA ASN A 81 16.95 9.44 5.00
C ASN A 81 17.63 9.09 3.68
N LEU A 82 18.09 7.85 3.52
CA LEU A 82 18.66 7.36 2.28
C LEU A 82 17.62 7.42 1.14
N ALA A 83 16.41 6.91 1.37
CA ALA A 83 15.36 6.92 0.36
C ALA A 83 14.94 8.34 -0.04
N VAL A 84 14.77 9.25 0.92
CA VAL A 84 14.43 10.65 0.64
C VAL A 84 15.56 11.32 -0.15
N SER A 85 16.82 11.10 0.23
CA SER A 85 17.98 11.62 -0.49
C SER A 85 18.05 11.09 -1.93
N GLU A 86 17.77 9.80 -2.13
CA GLU A 86 17.76 9.18 -3.45
C GLU A 86 16.62 9.74 -4.32
N ILE A 87 15.42 9.92 -3.75
CA ILE A 87 14.29 10.55 -4.45
C ILE A 87 14.63 12.00 -4.83
N ILE A 88 15.22 12.80 -3.95
CA ILE A 88 15.64 14.17 -4.28
C ILE A 88 16.65 14.15 -5.43
N THR A 89 17.59 13.20 -5.44
CA THR A 89 18.59 13.05 -6.50
C THR A 89 17.93 12.68 -7.83
N LEU A 90 16.98 11.73 -7.82
CA LEU A 90 16.16 11.37 -8.97
C LEU A 90 15.38 12.56 -9.51
N LEU A 91 14.75 13.35 -8.63
CA LEU A 91 13.96 14.51 -9.03
C LEU A 91 14.82 15.66 -9.59
N LYS A 92 16.08 15.81 -9.15
CA LYS A 92 17.02 16.82 -9.66
C LYS A 92 17.58 16.49 -11.04
N ASP A 93 17.63 15.23 -11.39
CA ASP A 93 18.18 14.78 -12.65
C ASP A 93 17.21 15.08 -13.81
N PRO A 94 17.58 15.91 -14.79
CA PRO A 94 16.72 16.25 -15.92
C PRO A 94 16.35 15.04 -16.78
N ASP A 95 17.20 14.01 -16.84
CA ASP A 95 16.91 12.79 -17.61
C ASP A 95 15.80 11.98 -16.94
N ASN A 96 15.82 11.88 -15.61
CA ASN A 96 14.75 11.22 -14.84
C ASN A 96 13.43 12.02 -14.90
N GLN A 97 13.48 13.35 -14.87
CA GLN A 97 12.29 14.18 -15.06
C GLN A 97 11.67 13.95 -16.45
N LEU A 98 12.51 13.81 -17.48
CA LEU A 98 12.06 13.51 -18.84
C LEU A 98 11.43 12.11 -18.91
N GLU A 99 12.05 11.11 -18.29
CA GLU A 99 11.50 9.74 -18.24
C GLU A 99 10.11 9.72 -17.58
N ILE A 100 9.92 10.44 -16.47
CA ILE A 100 8.61 10.59 -15.82
C ILE A 100 7.60 11.23 -16.78
N LEU A 101 7.99 12.27 -17.50
CA LEU A 101 7.12 12.94 -18.47
C LEU A 101 6.72 11.99 -19.61
N GLU A 102 7.67 11.21 -20.13
CA GLU A 102 7.43 10.20 -21.16
C GLU A 102 6.48 9.11 -20.69
N LEU A 103 6.64 8.63 -19.46
CA LEU A 103 5.72 7.66 -18.85
C LEU A 103 4.31 8.22 -18.73
N LEU A 104 4.15 9.46 -18.27
CA LEU A 104 2.85 10.14 -18.19
C LEU A 104 2.21 10.31 -19.58
N LEU A 105 2.99 10.73 -20.58
CA LEU A 105 2.53 10.86 -21.96
C LEU A 105 2.15 9.52 -22.60
N LYS A 106 2.87 8.45 -22.26
CA LYS A 106 2.53 7.08 -22.66
C LYS A 106 1.19 6.67 -22.06
N GLN A 107 0.94 7.01 -20.79
CA GLN A 107 -0.31 6.71 -20.11
C GLN A 107 -1.50 7.52 -20.63
N CYS A 108 -1.26 8.72 -21.15
CA CYS A 108 -2.30 9.47 -21.87
C CYS A 108 -2.87 8.70 -23.07
N LYS A 109 -2.14 7.74 -23.65
CA LYS A 109 -2.65 6.90 -24.76
C LYS A 109 -3.78 5.96 -24.33
N SER A 110 -3.85 5.61 -23.04
CA SER A 110 -4.93 4.77 -22.48
C SER A 110 -6.27 5.50 -22.36
N VAL A 111 -6.28 6.83 -22.50
CA VAL A 111 -7.48 7.68 -22.45
C VAL A 111 -7.74 8.35 -23.79
N GLU A 112 -7.93 7.56 -24.86
CA GLU A 112 -8.02 8.04 -26.26
C GLU A 112 -8.92 9.28 -26.44
N LYS A 113 -10.13 9.27 -25.87
CA LYS A 113 -11.10 10.38 -25.95
C LYS A 113 -10.55 11.71 -25.40
N TYR A 114 -9.62 11.64 -24.45
CA TYR A 114 -9.06 12.80 -23.75
C TYR A 114 -7.59 13.04 -24.07
N LEU A 115 -7.02 12.32 -25.04
CA LEU A 115 -5.58 12.37 -25.35
C LEU A 115 -5.04 13.81 -25.47
N PRO A 116 -5.67 14.76 -26.21
CA PRO A 116 -5.15 16.12 -26.31
C PRO A 116 -5.14 16.85 -24.97
N LYS A 117 -6.22 16.72 -24.20
CA LYS A 117 -6.33 17.34 -22.87
C LYS A 117 -5.35 16.73 -21.87
N CYS A 118 -5.18 15.41 -21.89
CA CYS A 118 -4.21 14.71 -21.05
C CYS A 118 -2.78 15.21 -21.32
N LYS A 119 -2.38 15.33 -22.60
CA LYS A 119 -1.06 15.87 -22.96
C LYS A 119 -0.85 17.29 -22.46
N VAL A 120 -1.84 18.17 -22.60
CA VAL A 120 -1.77 19.54 -22.08
C VAL A 120 -1.55 19.52 -20.57
N LEU A 121 -2.32 18.73 -19.83
CA LEU A 121 -2.14 18.61 -18.38
C LEU A 121 -0.75 18.10 -18.00
N VAL A 122 -0.23 17.10 -18.72
CA VAL A 122 1.10 16.56 -18.47
C VAL A 122 2.18 17.62 -18.69
N PHE A 123 2.14 18.34 -19.82
CA PHE A 123 3.14 19.38 -20.10
C PHE A 123 3.05 20.58 -19.16
N GLU A 124 1.85 20.95 -18.72
CA GLU A 124 1.64 22.14 -17.89
C GLU A 124 1.91 21.86 -16.41
N TYR A 125 1.42 20.73 -15.88
CA TYR A 125 1.44 20.47 -14.45
C TYR A 125 2.56 19.54 -14.00
N ALA A 126 2.99 18.56 -14.81
CA ALA A 126 4.01 17.63 -14.35
C ALA A 126 5.33 18.32 -13.97
N PRO A 127 5.88 19.28 -14.76
CA PRO A 127 7.09 19.99 -14.37
C PRO A 127 6.93 20.77 -13.06
N LEU A 128 5.78 21.41 -12.87
CA LEU A 128 5.47 22.16 -11.64
C LEU A 128 5.37 21.22 -10.44
N ILE A 129 4.71 20.06 -10.59
CA ILE A 129 4.58 19.06 -9.52
C ILE A 129 5.95 18.50 -9.15
N LEU A 130 6.79 18.16 -10.13
CA LEU A 130 8.12 17.61 -9.88
C LEU A 130 9.01 18.64 -9.16
N SER A 131 9.02 19.90 -9.62
CA SER A 131 9.77 20.96 -8.95
C SER A 131 9.26 21.25 -7.53
N ASN A 132 7.94 21.25 -7.32
CA ASN A 132 7.36 21.44 -6.00
C ASN A 132 7.67 20.26 -5.06
N ALA A 133 7.67 19.03 -5.59
CA ALA A 133 8.02 17.84 -4.83
C ALA A 133 9.49 17.87 -4.40
N GLU A 134 10.41 18.20 -5.31
CA GLU A 134 11.83 18.41 -4.98
C GLU A 134 11.99 19.43 -3.84
N GLN A 135 11.42 20.63 -4.01
CA GLN A 135 11.50 21.69 -3.01
C GLN A 135 10.89 21.31 -1.66
N PHE A 136 9.79 20.53 -1.69
CA PHE A 136 9.13 20.06 -0.47
C PHE A 136 10.02 19.08 0.28
N LEU A 137 10.59 18.10 -0.42
CA LEU A 137 11.48 17.10 0.17
C LEU A 137 12.79 17.72 0.71
N GLU A 138 13.28 18.81 0.11
CA GLU A 138 14.44 19.54 0.63
C GLU A 138 14.16 20.39 1.88
N LYS A 139 12.95 20.95 1.98
CA LYS A 139 12.59 21.88 3.06
C LYS A 139 12.02 21.18 4.28
N GLU A 140 11.39 20.05 4.09
CA GLU A 140 10.65 19.35 5.13
C GLU A 140 11.43 18.14 5.64
N ASP A 141 11.44 17.94 6.96
CA ASP A 141 11.94 16.70 7.56
C ASP A 141 10.89 15.60 7.44
N ILE A 142 10.85 14.98 6.26
CA ILE A 142 9.90 13.92 5.92
C ILE A 142 10.07 12.71 6.84
N CYS A 143 11.30 12.36 7.21
CA CYS A 143 11.56 11.17 8.02
C CYS A 143 11.08 11.33 9.46
N THR A 144 11.17 12.52 10.02
CA THR A 144 10.53 12.85 11.31
C THR A 144 9.00 12.93 11.17
N LYS A 145 8.47 13.51 10.09
CA LYS A 145 7.01 13.57 9.84
C LYS A 145 6.37 12.19 9.62
N LEU A 146 7.12 11.25 9.07
CA LEU A 146 6.71 9.85 8.92
C LEU A 146 6.98 9.01 10.17
N HIS A 147 7.49 9.63 11.25
CA HIS A 147 7.91 8.95 12.47
C HIS A 147 8.94 7.82 12.25
N ALA A 148 9.68 7.87 11.15
CA ALA A 148 10.80 6.99 10.87
C ALA A 148 12.04 7.39 11.69
N CYS A 149 12.17 8.69 11.98
CA CYS A 149 13.12 9.26 12.93
C CYS A 149 12.39 9.75 14.17
N GLU A 150 13.01 9.55 15.33
CA GLU A 150 12.53 10.13 16.59
C GLU A 150 12.70 11.66 16.56
N THR A 151 11.65 12.38 16.95
CA THR A 151 11.79 13.79 17.31
C THR A 151 12.65 13.88 18.57
N TYR A 152 13.59 14.82 18.67
CA TYR A 152 14.43 15.06 19.86
C TYR A 152 13.69 15.20 21.21
N GLY A 153 12.34 15.23 21.23
CA GLY A 153 11.50 15.18 22.43
C GLY A 153 11.14 13.79 22.99
N SER A 154 11.37 12.68 22.27
CA SER A 154 11.08 11.31 22.77
C SER A 154 12.22 10.66 23.56
N ILE A 155 13.44 11.20 23.45
CA ILE A 155 14.64 10.63 24.08
C ILE A 155 14.60 10.76 25.62
N GLN A 156 13.77 11.65 26.17
CA GLN A 156 13.72 11.87 27.62
C GLN A 156 12.84 10.86 28.38
N GLU A 157 11.94 10.13 27.72
CA GLU A 157 11.09 9.11 28.37
C GLU A 157 11.68 7.68 28.29
N ALA A 158 12.55 7.40 27.32
CA ALA A 158 13.19 6.08 27.20
C ALA A 158 14.35 5.87 28.20
N SER A 159 14.86 6.94 28.84
CA SER A 159 16.01 6.86 29.75
C SER A 159 15.65 6.81 31.25
N LEU A 160 14.36 6.86 31.62
CA LEU A 160 13.93 6.89 33.03
C LEU A 160 13.19 5.64 33.52
N VAL A 161 13.06 4.58 32.71
CA VAL A 161 12.43 3.31 33.13
C VAL A 161 13.46 2.17 33.05
N SER A 162 14.56 2.31 33.77
CA SER A 162 15.43 1.19 34.14
C SER A 162 16.20 1.59 35.40
N ASP A 163 15.49 1.78 36.51
CA ASP A 163 16.01 1.66 37.89
C ASP A 163 14.82 1.86 38.87
N ASN A 164 14.01 0.81 39.05
CA ASN A 164 13.43 0.41 40.35
C ASN A 164 12.80 -0.99 40.29
#